data_AF-A0A7W2AB95-F1
#
_entry.id   AF-A0A7W2AB95-F1
#
_cell.length_a   1.000
_cell.length_b   1.000
_cell.length_c   1.000
_cell.angle_alpha   90.00
_cell.angle_beta   90.00
_cell.angle_gamma   90.00
#
_symmetry.space_group_name_H-M   'P 1'
#
loop_
_entity.id
_entity.type
_entity.pdbx_description
1 polymer ?
#
loop_
_entity_poly.entity_id
_entity_poly.type
_entity_poly.pdbx_seq_one_letter_code
_entity_poly.pdbx_strand_id
1 'polypeptide(L)'
;MANIGRPRVFQNPGELESGLNDYLQHCEDSGEPKTITGLCLFLGLSSRAALDDYAGRDGFGDAVARCKLAVEHGYELRLHGDGASSGAVFALKNFGWSDRRELDHQSSDGSHRPPAAQVVVTEADIQSILDRL
;
A
#
# COMPACT_ATOMS: atom_id res chain seq x y z
N MET A 1 -31.92 -2.03 29.07
CA MET A 1 -31.52 -0.63 28.79
C MET A 1 -30.60 -0.65 27.58
N ALA A 2 -31.00 -0.03 26.46
CA ALA A 2 -30.12 0.06 25.31
C ALA A 2 -28.99 1.04 25.64
N ASN A 3 -27.73 0.59 25.60
CA ASN A 3 -26.59 1.50 25.59
C ASN A 3 -26.64 2.27 24.27
N ILE A 4 -27.29 3.44 24.29
CA ILE A 4 -27.27 4.36 23.17
C ILE A 4 -25.85 4.93 23.14
N GLY A 5 -24.98 4.31 22.36
CA GLY A 5 -23.64 4.81 22.09
C GLY A 5 -23.68 6.23 21.53
N ARG A 6 -22.52 6.91 21.50
CA ARG A 6 -22.40 8.28 20.98
C ARG A 6 -23.18 8.42 19.66
N PRO A 7 -24.08 9.42 19.55
CA PRO A 7 -24.80 9.68 18.32
C PRO A 7 -23.84 9.78 17.13
N ARG A 8 -24.27 9.23 16.00
CA ARG A 8 -23.45 9.14 14.79
C ARG A 8 -23.29 10.51 14.18
N VAL A 9 -22.09 10.78 13.69
CA VAL A 9 -21.76 12.06 13.05
C VAL A 9 -22.36 12.12 11.64
N PHE A 10 -22.21 11.06 10.85
CA PHE A 10 -22.67 10.99 9.45
C PHE A 10 -23.83 10.01 9.30
N GLN A 11 -24.88 10.42 8.61
CA GLN A 11 -26.08 9.63 8.33
C GLN A 11 -26.00 8.91 6.98
N ASN A 12 -25.27 9.48 6.02
CA ASN A 12 -25.10 8.91 4.68
C ASN A 12 -23.67 9.14 4.14
N PRO A 13 -23.23 8.40 3.11
CA PRO A 13 -21.89 8.53 2.53
C PRO A 13 -21.60 9.94 1.99
N GLY A 14 -22.61 10.62 1.44
CA GLY A 14 -22.48 11.97 0.90
C GLY A 14 -22.09 12.99 1.96
N GLU A 15 -22.59 12.87 3.20
CA GLU A 15 -22.16 13.74 4.30
C GLU A 15 -20.69 13.55 4.67
N LEU A 16 -20.21 12.29 4.65
CA LEU A 16 -18.80 12.00 4.91
C LEU A 16 -17.90 12.56 3.79
N GLU A 17 -18.33 12.44 2.54
CA GLU A 17 -17.62 13.00 1.39
C GLU A 17 -17.58 14.52 1.39
N SER A 18 -18.68 15.18 1.73
CA SER A 18 -18.69 16.64 1.92
C SER A 18 -17.71 17.05 3.02
N GLY A 19 -17.71 16.35 4.15
CA GLY A 19 -16.74 16.61 5.22
C GLY A 19 -15.28 16.38 4.80
N LEU A 20 -15.02 15.40 3.94
CA LEU A 20 -13.70 15.20 3.34
C LEU A 20 -13.32 16.42 2.48
N ASN A 21 -14.21 16.88 1.60
CA ASN A 21 -13.94 18.03 0.74
C ASN A 21 -13.66 19.30 1.55
N ASP A 22 -14.44 19.55 2.61
CA ASP A 22 -14.23 20.67 3.53
C ASP A 22 -12.85 20.59 4.21
N TYR A 23 -12.43 19.40 4.65
CA TYR A 23 -11.10 19.19 5.21
C TYR A 23 -9.98 19.42 4.19
N LEU A 24 -10.15 18.94 2.97
CA LEU A 24 -9.15 19.14 1.91
C LEU A 24 -8.98 20.62 1.57
N GLN A 25 -10.08 21.36 1.44
CA GLN A 25 -10.06 22.80 1.25
C GLN A 25 -9.37 23.50 2.42
N HIS A 26 -9.69 23.12 3.66
CA HIS A 26 -9.03 23.66 4.84
C HIS A 26 -7.51 23.44 4.83
N CYS A 27 -7.03 22.26 4.47
CA CYS A 27 -5.60 21.98 4.32
C CYS A 27 -4.94 22.81 3.20
N GLU A 28 -5.65 23.03 2.09
CA GLU A 28 -5.15 23.89 1.00
C GLU A 28 -5.03 25.35 1.44
N ASP A 29 -6.05 25.88 2.11
CA ASP A 29 -6.09 27.26 2.57
C ASP A 29 -5.05 27.54 3.67
N SER A 30 -4.84 26.59 4.58
CA SER A 30 -3.91 26.72 5.70
C SER A 30 -2.48 26.32 5.38
N GLY A 31 -2.27 25.54 4.31
CA GLY A 31 -0.99 24.88 4.03
C GLY A 31 -0.69 23.71 4.96
N GLU A 32 -1.64 23.27 5.79
CA GLU A 32 -1.45 22.12 6.66
C GLU A 32 -1.35 20.79 5.87
N PRO A 33 -0.49 19.86 6.31
CA PRO A 33 -0.40 18.55 5.69
C PRO A 33 -1.68 17.73 5.93
N LYS A 34 -2.13 17.05 4.89
CA LYS A 34 -3.25 16.11 4.95
C LYS A 34 -2.83 14.89 5.78
N THR A 35 -3.53 14.60 6.86
CA THR A 35 -3.25 13.44 7.74
C THR A 35 -4.56 12.76 8.17
N ILE A 36 -4.53 11.45 8.43
CA ILE A 36 -5.75 10.72 8.87
C ILE A 36 -6.24 11.27 10.20
N THR A 37 -5.33 11.56 11.13
CA THR A 37 -5.70 12.11 12.43
C THR A 37 -6.30 13.50 12.29
N GLY A 38 -5.71 14.36 11.44
CA GLY A 38 -6.26 15.68 11.12
C GLY A 38 -7.67 15.59 10.55
N LEU A 39 -7.89 14.73 9.56
CA LEU A 39 -9.22 14.45 9.00
C LEU A 39 -10.19 13.99 10.10
N CYS A 40 -9.82 13.00 10.92
CA CYS A 40 -10.70 12.50 11.98
C CYS A 40 -11.09 13.60 12.97
N LEU A 41 -10.14 14.44 13.38
CA LEU A 41 -10.40 15.56 14.29
C LEU A 41 -11.31 16.61 13.64
N PHE A 42 -11.06 16.96 12.38
CA PHE A 42 -11.88 17.90 11.62
C PHE A 42 -13.34 17.42 11.49
N LEU A 43 -13.51 16.12 11.22
CA LEU A 43 -14.82 15.45 11.16
C LEU A 43 -15.47 15.24 12.54
N GLY A 44 -14.84 15.61 13.65
CA GLY A 44 -15.37 15.42 15.00
C GLY A 44 -15.35 13.96 15.50
N LEU A 45 -14.59 13.09 14.85
CA LEU A 45 -14.35 11.71 15.24
C LEU A 45 -13.30 11.65 16.36
N SER A 46 -13.40 10.63 17.23
CA SER A 46 -12.53 10.48 18.40
C SER A 46 -11.32 9.57 18.18
N SER A 47 -11.25 8.87 17.05
CA SER A 47 -10.16 7.96 16.72
C SER A 47 -10.15 7.62 15.22
N ARG A 48 -9.04 7.06 14.74
CA ARG A 48 -8.95 6.50 13.37
C ARG A 48 -9.89 5.31 13.17
N ALA A 49 -10.05 4.49 14.21
CA ALA A 49 -10.99 3.37 14.21
C ALA A 49 -12.44 3.83 14.01
N ALA A 50 -12.81 5.00 14.54
CA ALA A 50 -14.15 5.56 14.33
C ALA A 50 -14.43 5.90 12.86
N LEU A 51 -13.41 6.20 12.04
CA LEU A 51 -13.55 6.32 10.59
C LEU A 51 -13.69 4.93 9.94
N ASP A 52 -12.89 3.96 10.36
CA ASP A 52 -12.95 2.58 9.86
C ASP A 52 -14.30 1.91 10.12
N ASP A 53 -14.94 2.21 11.26
CA ASP A 53 -16.26 1.69 11.64
C ASP A 53 -17.38 2.10 10.66
N TYR A 54 -17.17 3.15 9.84
CA TYR A 54 -18.09 3.49 8.77
C TYR A 54 -17.95 2.54 7.57
N ALA A 55 -16.75 2.00 7.28
CA ALA A 55 -16.53 1.18 6.09
C ALA A 55 -17.37 -0.11 6.09
N GLY A 56 -17.68 -0.65 7.27
CA GLY A 56 -18.55 -1.83 7.42
C GLY A 56 -20.04 -1.56 7.22
N ARG A 57 -20.43 -0.34 6.81
CA ARG A 57 -21.82 0.08 6.67
C ARG A 57 -22.19 0.25 5.23
N ASP A 58 -23.46 0.01 4.95
CA ASP A 58 -23.99 0.05 3.60
C ASP A 58 -23.77 1.44 2.95
N GLY A 59 -23.17 1.43 1.75
CA GLY A 59 -22.79 2.62 1.00
C GLY A 59 -21.55 3.39 1.48
N PHE A 60 -21.00 3.12 2.68
CA PHE A 60 -19.89 3.91 3.23
C PHE A 60 -18.49 3.41 2.87
N GLY A 61 -18.35 2.16 2.40
CA GLY A 61 -17.06 1.55 2.07
C GLY A 61 -16.21 2.44 1.14
N ASP A 62 -16.81 2.89 0.04
CA ASP A 62 -16.12 3.73 -0.95
C ASP A 62 -15.79 5.13 -0.41
N ALA A 63 -16.67 5.70 0.42
CA ALA A 63 -16.45 7.01 1.02
C ALA A 63 -15.26 6.97 1.99
N VAL A 64 -15.17 5.93 2.84
CA VAL A 64 -14.02 5.74 3.73
C VAL A 64 -12.74 5.47 2.94
N ALA A 65 -12.82 4.70 1.85
CA ALA A 65 -11.67 4.46 0.97
C ALA A 65 -11.16 5.78 0.35
N ARG A 66 -12.07 6.66 -0.13
CA ARG A 66 -11.73 8.00 -0.64
C ARG A 66 -11.05 8.86 0.42
N CYS A 67 -11.53 8.85 1.66
CA CYS A 67 -10.90 9.57 2.77
C CYS A 67 -9.43 9.15 2.98
N LYS A 68 -9.16 7.83 2.97
CA LYS A 68 -7.80 7.32 3.15
C LYS A 68 -6.91 7.64 1.95
N LEU A 69 -7.44 7.45 0.74
CA LEU A 69 -6.73 7.72 -0.50
C LEU A 69 -6.31 9.20 -0.62
N ALA A 70 -7.17 10.14 -0.19
CA ALA A 70 -6.85 11.56 -0.20
C ALA A 70 -5.67 11.91 0.73
N VAL A 71 -5.55 11.22 1.86
CA VAL A 71 -4.40 11.36 2.76
C VAL A 71 -3.16 10.68 2.18
N GLU A 72 -3.29 9.49 1.59
CA GLU A 72 -2.20 8.81 0.88
C GLU A 72 -1.61 9.71 -0.21
N HIS A 73 -2.45 10.33 -1.04
CA HIS A 73 -2.03 11.30 -2.05
C HIS A 73 -1.25 12.48 -1.43
N GLY A 74 -1.66 12.96 -0.26
CA GLY A 74 -0.91 13.99 0.47
C GLY A 74 0.52 13.56 0.84
N TYR A 75 0.71 12.30 1.25
CA TYR A 75 2.05 11.75 1.50
C TYR A 75 2.81 11.44 0.21
N GLU A 76 2.12 10.99 -0.84
CA GLU A 76 2.70 10.76 -2.17
C GLU A 76 3.30 12.05 -2.75
N LEU A 77 2.57 13.17 -2.70
CA LEU A 77 3.09 14.48 -3.13
C LEU A 77 4.38 14.85 -2.40
N ARG A 78 4.51 14.51 -1.11
CA ARG A 78 5.72 14.78 -0.32
C ARG A 78 6.92 13.93 -0.73
N LEU A 79 6.72 12.81 -1.46
CA LEU A 79 7.83 12.06 -2.05
C LEU A 79 8.55 12.85 -3.14
N HIS A 80 7.84 13.73 -3.84
CA HIS A 80 8.41 14.58 -4.89
C HIS A 80 9.16 15.81 -4.35
N GLY A 81 9.03 16.11 -3.05
CA GLY A 81 9.64 17.29 -2.43
C GLY A 81 11.02 17.04 -1.81
N ASP A 82 11.82 18.10 -1.68
CA ASP A 82 13.14 18.04 -1.06
C ASP A 82 13.05 17.81 0.46
N GLY A 83 13.69 16.74 0.96
CA GLY A 83 14.04 16.58 2.38
C GLY A 83 13.01 15.92 3.31
N ALA A 84 11.82 15.50 2.83
CA ALA A 84 10.77 14.90 3.68
C ALA A 84 10.33 13.47 3.28
N SER A 85 11.08 12.80 2.40
CA SER A 85 10.69 11.50 1.83
C SER A 85 10.62 10.37 2.86
N SER A 86 11.54 10.30 3.84
CA SER A 86 11.55 9.19 4.82
C SER A 86 10.27 9.09 5.65
N GLY A 87 9.71 10.23 6.09
CA GLY A 87 8.46 10.27 6.85
C GLY A 87 7.25 9.91 5.98
N ALA A 88 7.23 10.38 4.73
CA ALA A 88 6.20 10.02 3.76
C ALA A 88 6.23 8.52 3.40
N VAL A 89 7.42 7.96 3.15
CA VAL A 89 7.62 6.51 2.91
C VAL A 89 7.15 5.70 4.12
N PHE A 90 7.48 6.11 5.34
CA PHE A 90 6.98 5.44 6.55
C PHE A 90 5.45 5.46 6.62
N ALA A 91 4.82 6.61 6.34
CA ALA A 91 3.37 6.73 6.33
C ALA A 91 2.74 5.83 5.26
N LEU A 92 3.20 5.90 4.01
CA LEU A 92 2.70 5.07 2.90
C LEU A 92 2.84 3.57 3.16
N LYS A 93 3.91 3.14 3.82
CA LYS A 93 4.05 1.74 4.27
C LYS A 93 2.96 1.34 5.27
N ASN A 94 2.54 2.24 6.16
CA ASN A 94 1.40 1.98 7.05
C ASN A 94 0.06 1.93 6.30
N PHE A 95 -0.03 2.53 5.11
CA PHE A 95 -1.16 2.36 4.18
C PHE A 95 -1.06 1.10 3.31
N GLY A 96 -0.03 0.27 3.50
CA GLY A 96 0.13 -0.99 2.78
C GLY A 96 1.03 -0.92 1.54
N TRP A 97 1.67 0.22 1.28
CA TRP A 97 2.69 0.32 0.23
C TRP A 97 3.91 -0.52 0.62
N SER A 98 4.53 -1.16 -0.37
CA SER A 98 5.70 -2.00 -0.14
C SER A 98 6.78 -1.75 -1.17
N ASP A 99 8.03 -1.76 -0.70
CA ASP A 99 9.19 -1.75 -1.59
C ASP A 99 9.39 -3.16 -2.15
N ARG A 100 9.52 -3.28 -3.47
CA ARG A 100 9.96 -4.52 -4.08
C ARG A 100 11.48 -4.67 -3.88
N ARG A 101 11.91 -5.81 -3.32
CA ARG A 101 13.32 -6.18 -3.24
C ARG A 101 13.58 -7.39 -4.13
N GLU A 102 14.51 -7.26 -5.06
CA GLU A 102 15.10 -8.40 -5.78
C GLU A 102 16.35 -8.83 -5.00
N LEU A 103 16.36 -10.07 -4.52
CA LEU A 103 17.50 -10.66 -3.82
C LEU A 103 18.17 -11.67 -4.76
N ASP A 104 19.36 -11.36 -5.24
CA ASP A 104 20.20 -12.33 -5.95
C ASP A 104 20.97 -13.16 -4.92
N HIS A 105 20.57 -14.43 -4.77
CA HIS A 105 21.20 -15.36 -3.85
C HIS A 105 22.44 -15.99 -4.50
N GLN A 106 23.59 -15.31 -4.39
CA GLN A 106 24.87 -15.89 -4.75
C GLN A 106 25.45 -16.67 -3.57
N SER A 107 25.45 -18.00 -3.69
CA SER A 107 26.17 -18.88 -2.76
C SER A 107 27.66 -18.87 -3.12
N SER A 108 28.52 -18.45 -2.18
CA SER A 108 29.98 -18.45 -2.36
C SER A 108 30.57 -19.84 -2.56
N ASP A 109 29.84 -20.88 -2.14
CA ASP A 109 30.25 -22.28 -2.21
C ASP A 109 29.80 -22.98 -3.50
N GLY A 110 29.19 -22.24 -4.45
CA GLY A 110 28.80 -22.78 -5.76
C GLY A 110 27.66 -23.81 -5.72
N SER A 111 27.02 -24.03 -4.57
CA SER A 111 25.94 -25.00 -4.36
C SER A 111 24.64 -24.72 -5.15
N HIS A 112 24.56 -23.56 -5.83
CA HIS A 112 23.46 -23.19 -6.72
C HIS A 112 23.90 -23.02 -8.18
N ARG A 113 25.12 -23.41 -8.54
CA ARG A 113 25.46 -23.61 -9.95
C ARG A 113 24.77 -24.88 -10.44
N PRO A 114 23.99 -24.83 -11.53
CA PRO A 114 23.55 -26.05 -12.18
C PRO A 114 24.79 -26.88 -12.54
N PRO A 115 24.77 -28.21 -12.31
CA PRO A 115 25.92 -29.05 -12.60
C PRO A 115 26.29 -28.89 -14.08
N ALA A 116 27.58 -28.69 -14.36
CA ALA A 116 28.07 -28.66 -15.73
C ALA A 116 27.65 -29.95 -16.41
N ALA A 117 26.78 -29.86 -17.42
CA ALA A 117 26.34 -31.02 -18.18
C ALA A 117 27.58 -31.64 -18.87
N GLN A 118 28.06 -32.76 -18.35
CA GLN A 118 29.08 -33.55 -19.03
C GLN A 118 28.38 -34.32 -20.15
N VAL A 119 28.62 -33.91 -21.39
CA VAL A 119 28.23 -34.72 -22.55
C VAL A 119 29.16 -35.94 -22.55
N VAL A 120 28.68 -37.06 -22.03
CA VAL A 120 29.36 -38.35 -22.13
C VAL A 120 29.03 -38.91 -23.51
N VAL A 121 30.00 -38.86 -24.42
CA VAL A 121 29.91 -39.57 -25.71
C VAL A 121 30.20 -41.04 -25.43
N THR A 122 29.22 -41.90 -25.66
CA THR A 122 29.36 -43.34 -25.45
C THR A 122 29.90 -44.03 -26.68
N GLU A 123 30.44 -45.23 -26.49
CA GLU A 123 30.90 -46.08 -27.59
C GLU A 123 29.75 -46.43 -28.56
N ALA A 124 28.52 -46.50 -28.06
CA ALA A 124 27.32 -46.67 -28.89
C ALA A 124 27.02 -45.43 -29.74
N ASP A 125 27.27 -44.22 -29.23
CA ASP A 125 27.12 -42.98 -30.00
C ASP A 125 28.15 -42.92 -31.13
N ILE A 126 29.38 -43.36 -30.87
CA ILE A 126 30.44 -43.46 -31.87
C ILE A 126 30.04 -44.47 -32.96
N GLN A 127 29.56 -45.66 -32.57
CA GLN A 127 29.17 -46.69 -33.55
C GLN A 127 27.97 -46.29 -34.39
N SER A 128 26.97 -45.62 -33.80
CA SER A 128 25.82 -45.08 -34.53
C SER A 128 26.21 -44.05 -35.60
N ILE A 129 27.29 -43.30 -35.37
CA ILE A 129 27.84 -42.36 -36.36
C ILE A 129 28.59 -43.12 -37.46
N LEU A 130 29.39 -44.13 -37.10
CA LEU A 130 30.16 -44.93 -38.05
C LEU A 130 29.25 -45.76 -38.99
N ASP A 131 28.13 -46.27 -38.50
CA ASP A 131 27.15 -47.02 -39.30
C ASP A 131 26.36 -46.15 -40.30
N ARG A 132 26.47 -44.82 -40.19
CA ARG A 132 25.76 -43.84 -41.06
C ARG A 132 26.67 -43.18 -42.11
N LEU A 133 27.95 -43.53 -42.14
CA LEU A 133 28.93 -43.12 -43.15
C LEU A 133 29.08 -44.20 -44.23
#